data_AF-A0A645DKM0-F1
#
_entry.id   AF-A0A645DKM0-F1
#
_cell.length_a   1.000
_cell.length_b   1.000
_cell.length_c   1.000
_cell.angle_alpha   90.00
_cell.angle_beta   90.00
_cell.angle_gamma   90.00
#
_symmetry.space_group_name_H-M   'P 1'
#
loop_
_entity.id
_entity.type
_entity.pdbx_description
1 polymer ?
#
loop_
_entity_poly.entity_id
_entity_poly.type
_entity_poly.pdbx_seq_one_letter_code
_entity_poly.pdbx_strand_id
1 'polypeptide(L)'
;MFEALFILTTVDAGTRVARFMLSDSLANIPGWRKFRDPSWRPGAWICTAIVVVAWGSIVVMGVTDPLGGINMLFPLFGIANQLLAAIALTVVFVVVMKKGLFRWAWIPALPLLWDLFITMWASWQKIFSPNPSLGYWALNAAARAAKAKGAQTFSTAKSPHEIDMVIRNTAVQGTLSILYAALVLIVFLIGVAIAIKAFRKGGLPDAEAEGVASKIFAPTSFVPTKLEKEVLAEWQAAGLNPFGDDRLPGMHHASQQQTVQEEKEL
;
A
#
# COMPACT_ATOMS: atom_id res chain seq x y z
N MET A 1 -25.57 6.29 -5.29
CA MET A 1 -25.35 5.69 -3.96
C MET A 1 -24.12 4.78 -3.90
N PHE A 2 -23.78 4.03 -4.96
CA PHE A 2 -22.62 3.12 -4.95
C PHE A 2 -21.25 3.81 -4.74
N GLU A 3 -21.01 4.94 -5.40
CA GLU A 3 -19.73 5.68 -5.28
C GLU A 3 -19.48 6.20 -3.86
N ALA A 4 -20.52 6.71 -3.20
CA ALA A 4 -20.44 7.18 -1.82
C ALA A 4 -20.11 6.05 -0.83
N LEU A 5 -20.65 4.84 -1.06
CA LEU A 5 -20.37 3.67 -0.22
C LEU A 5 -18.90 3.24 -0.35
N PHE A 6 -18.36 3.19 -1.57
CA PHE A 6 -16.95 2.85 -1.82
C PHE A 6 -15.99 3.84 -1.13
N ILE A 7 -16.28 5.13 -1.23
CA ILE A 7 -15.50 6.18 -0.56
C ILE A 7 -15.58 5.99 0.96
N LEU A 8 -16.77 5.78 1.52
CA LEU A 8 -16.94 5.60 2.97
C LEU A 8 -16.20 4.36 3.49
N THR A 9 -16.25 3.24 2.77
CA THR A 9 -15.52 2.02 3.12
C THR A 9 -14.02 2.23 3.09
N THR A 10 -13.51 2.94 2.08
CA THR A 10 -12.09 3.25 1.96
C THR A 10 -11.62 4.16 3.09
N VAL A 11 -12.42 5.17 3.45
CA VAL A 11 -12.11 6.08 4.56
C VAL A 11 -12.17 5.36 5.91
N ASP A 12 -13.14 4.45 6.13
CA ASP A 12 -13.21 3.64 7.36
C ASP A 12 -11.97 2.75 7.51
N ALA A 13 -11.67 1.94 6.48
CA ALA A 13 -10.50 1.07 6.48
C ALA A 13 -9.21 1.87 6.63
N GLY A 14 -9.10 2.99 5.90
CA GLY A 14 -7.96 3.91 5.97
C GLY A 14 -7.78 4.52 7.36
N THR A 15 -8.86 4.92 8.03
CA THR A 15 -8.81 5.47 9.39
C THR A 15 -8.33 4.44 10.40
N ARG A 16 -8.76 3.18 10.26
CA ARG A 16 -8.28 2.08 11.12
C ARG A 16 -6.79 1.85 10.93
N VAL A 17 -6.32 1.75 9.70
CA VAL A 17 -4.89 1.56 9.39
C VAL A 17 -4.06 2.76 9.86
N ALA A 18 -4.50 3.98 9.56
CA ALA A 18 -3.81 5.22 9.96
C ALA A 18 -3.66 5.34 11.48
N ARG A 19 -4.69 4.94 12.24
CA ARG A 19 -4.60 4.89 13.71
C ARG A 19 -3.49 3.94 14.16
N PHE A 20 -3.41 2.75 13.58
CA PHE A 20 -2.36 1.78 13.92
C PHE A 20 -0.97 2.29 13.53
N MET A 21 -0.81 2.87 12.34
CA MET A 21 0.46 3.46 11.90
C MET A 21 0.89 4.63 12.79
N LEU A 22 -0.05 5.47 13.22
CA LEU A 22 0.21 6.58 14.15
C LEU A 22 0.62 6.07 15.53
N SER A 23 -0.11 5.09 16.08
CA SER A 23 0.21 4.47 17.36
C SER A 23 1.61 3.82 17.34
N ASP A 24 1.95 3.12 16.25
CA ASP A 24 3.26 2.47 16.08
C ASP A 24 4.40 3.50 15.92
N SER A 25 4.16 4.57 15.16
CA SER A 25 5.12 5.68 15.00
C SER A 25 5.39 6.39 16.34
N LEU A 26 4.35 6.67 17.12
CA LEU A 26 4.47 7.28 18.45
C LEU A 26 5.15 6.34 19.45
N ALA A 27 4.93 5.03 19.33
CA ALA A 27 5.55 4.03 20.20
C ALA A 27 7.07 3.93 20.04
N ASN A 28 7.62 4.35 18.89
CA ASN A 28 9.06 4.43 18.64
C ASN A 28 9.75 5.63 19.32
N ILE A 29 8.99 6.59 19.89
CA ILE A 29 9.57 7.71 20.65
C ILE A 29 9.95 7.23 22.06
N PRO A 30 11.19 7.48 22.52
CA PRO A 30 11.62 7.13 23.87
C PRO A 30 10.66 7.70 24.93
N GLY A 31 10.04 6.83 25.73
CA GLY A 31 9.07 7.20 26.77
C GLY A 31 7.59 6.99 26.39
N TRP A 32 7.26 6.76 25.11
CA TRP A 32 5.88 6.63 24.62
C TRP A 32 5.48 5.18 24.28
N ARG A 33 6.21 4.19 24.82
CA ARG A 33 5.99 2.74 24.58
C ARG A 33 4.58 2.25 24.92
N LYS A 34 3.81 2.97 25.76
CA LYS A 34 2.40 2.64 26.07
C LYS A 34 1.48 2.74 24.85
N PHE A 35 1.85 3.53 23.82
CA PHE A 35 1.11 3.57 22.55
C PHE A 35 1.23 2.29 21.72
N ARG A 36 2.16 1.39 22.06
CA ARG A 36 2.28 0.08 21.41
C ARG A 36 1.20 -0.91 21.85
N ASP A 37 0.51 -0.65 22.95
CA ASP A 37 -0.54 -1.52 23.46
C ASP A 37 -1.89 -1.14 22.82
N PRO A 38 -2.44 -1.97 21.91
CA PRO A 38 -3.71 -1.68 21.26
C PRO A 38 -4.89 -1.65 22.23
N SER A 39 -4.74 -2.26 23.41
CA SER A 39 -5.77 -2.31 24.45
C SER A 39 -5.84 -1.03 25.30
N TRP A 40 -4.84 -0.14 25.20
CA TRP A 40 -4.80 1.11 25.93
C TRP A 40 -5.79 2.13 25.34
N ARG A 41 -7.02 2.10 25.87
CA ARG A 41 -8.16 2.92 25.40
C ARG A 41 -7.86 4.42 25.25
N PRO A 42 -7.18 5.10 26.20
CA PRO A 42 -6.87 6.52 26.05
C PRO A 42 -5.95 6.80 24.84
N GLY A 43 -4.91 5.99 24.64
CA GLY A 43 -4.01 6.13 23.50
C GLY A 43 -4.72 5.87 22.17
N ALA A 44 -5.58 4.85 22.14
CA ALA A 44 -6.41 4.55 20.98
C ALA A 44 -7.36 5.70 20.63
N TRP A 45 -8.04 6.29 21.61
CA TRP A 45 -8.94 7.43 21.39
C TRP A 45 -8.22 8.69 20.92
N ILE A 46 -7.07 9.01 21.50
CA ILE A 46 -6.25 10.15 21.08
C ILE A 46 -5.78 9.95 19.63
N CYS A 47 -5.27 8.77 19.29
CA CYS A 47 -4.84 8.48 17.92
C CYS A 47 -6.01 8.55 16.93
N THR A 48 -7.17 8.02 17.29
CA THR A 48 -8.38 8.13 16.46
C THR A 48 -8.80 9.59 16.28
N ALA A 49 -8.85 10.38 17.35
CA ALA A 49 -9.23 11.79 17.27
C ALA A 49 -8.27 12.58 16.36
N ILE A 50 -6.97 12.35 16.48
CA ILE A 50 -5.96 12.96 15.61
C ILE A 50 -6.21 12.58 14.14
N VAL A 51 -6.42 11.30 13.86
CA VAL A 51 -6.67 10.83 12.48
C VAL A 51 -7.97 11.41 11.91
N VAL A 52 -9.05 11.44 12.69
CA VAL A 52 -10.34 12.02 12.27
C VAL A 52 -10.22 13.52 12.01
N VAL A 53 -9.52 14.26 12.89
CA VAL A 53 -9.26 15.69 12.68
C VAL A 53 -8.38 15.91 11.45
N ALA A 54 -7.39 15.05 11.20
CA ALA A 54 -6.56 15.12 10.01
C ALA A 54 -7.40 14.93 8.73
N TRP A 55 -8.27 13.91 8.67
CA TRP A 55 -9.21 13.75 7.56
C TRP A 55 -10.16 14.93 7.40
N GLY A 56 -10.73 15.42 8.51
CA GLY A 56 -11.59 16.60 8.52
C GLY A 56 -10.88 17.84 7.98
N SER A 57 -9.60 18.03 8.31
CA SER A 57 -8.79 19.14 7.80
C SER A 57 -8.59 19.08 6.28
N ILE A 58 -8.44 17.88 5.71
CA ILE A 58 -8.34 17.68 4.25
C ILE A 58 -9.66 18.05 3.58
N VAL A 59 -10.80 17.69 4.17
CA VAL A 59 -12.12 18.10 3.65
C VAL A 59 -12.29 19.61 3.70
N VAL A 60 -11.94 20.25 4.82
CA VAL A 60 -11.99 21.72 4.95
C VAL A 60 -11.07 22.39 3.93
N MET A 61 -9.86 21.90 3.73
CA MET A 61 -8.94 22.40 2.71
C MET A 61 -9.51 22.22 1.29
N GLY A 62 -10.12 21.07 1.00
CA GLY A 62 -10.73 20.78 -0.30
C GLY A 62 -11.91 21.70 -0.64
N VAL A 63 -12.66 22.16 0.36
CA VAL A 63 -13.81 23.06 0.18
C VAL A 63 -13.39 24.54 0.21
N THR A 64 -12.41 24.92 1.03
CA THR A 64 -12.00 26.32 1.21
C THR A 64 -10.91 26.79 0.23
N ASP A 65 -10.17 25.87 -0.40
CA ASP A 65 -9.13 26.18 -1.38
C ASP A 65 -9.49 25.68 -2.79
N PRO A 66 -10.10 26.53 -3.66
CA PRO A 66 -10.50 26.13 -5.02
C PRO A 66 -9.31 25.80 -5.95
N LEU A 67 -8.08 26.18 -5.60
CA LEU A 67 -6.88 25.97 -6.44
C LEU A 67 -5.92 24.91 -5.87
N GLY A 68 -5.87 24.76 -4.56
CA GLY A 68 -5.05 23.80 -3.84
C GLY A 68 -5.78 22.57 -3.31
N GLY A 69 -7.11 22.52 -3.39
CA GLY A 69 -7.89 21.33 -3.09
C GLY A 69 -7.71 20.24 -4.17
N ILE A 70 -8.78 19.92 -4.89
CA ILE A 70 -8.82 18.81 -5.86
C ILE A 70 -7.72 18.93 -6.95
N ASN A 71 -7.51 20.14 -7.48
CA ASN A 71 -6.58 20.38 -8.59
C ASN A 71 -5.12 20.14 -8.23
N MET A 72 -4.76 20.28 -6.96
CA MET A 72 -3.41 20.03 -6.49
C MET A 72 -3.23 18.61 -5.92
N LEU A 73 -4.27 18.07 -5.27
CA LEU A 73 -4.23 16.72 -4.71
C LEU A 73 -4.14 15.66 -5.80
N PHE A 74 -4.82 15.84 -6.94
CA PHE A 74 -4.88 14.84 -8.00
C PHE A 74 -3.49 14.48 -8.58
N PRO A 75 -2.62 15.44 -8.97
CA PRO A 75 -1.25 15.12 -9.36
C PRO A 75 -0.41 14.49 -8.25
N LEU A 76 -0.66 14.87 -6.99
CA LEU A 76 0.09 14.34 -5.85
C LEU A 76 -0.24 12.86 -5.59
N PHE A 77 -1.50 12.45 -5.79
CA PHE A 77 -1.92 11.05 -5.68
C PHE A 77 -1.15 10.14 -6.64
N GLY A 78 -0.95 10.58 -7.88
CA GLY A 78 -0.20 9.80 -8.87
C GLY A 78 1.25 9.52 -8.44
N ILE A 79 1.95 10.58 -8.01
CA ILE A 79 3.34 10.46 -7.54
C ILE A 79 3.41 9.64 -6.25
N ALA A 80 2.53 9.91 -5.28
CA ALA A 80 2.50 9.19 -4.00
C ALA A 80 2.23 7.68 -4.20
N ASN A 81 1.34 7.33 -5.13
CA ASN A 81 1.03 5.92 -5.42
C ASN A 81 2.22 5.19 -6.04
N GLN A 82 2.95 5.83 -6.96
CA GLN A 82 4.19 5.25 -7.51
C GLN A 82 5.26 5.09 -6.42
N LEU A 83 5.44 6.09 -5.56
CA LEU A 83 6.38 5.99 -4.44
C LEU A 83 6.01 4.88 -3.45
N LEU A 84 4.72 4.63 -3.23
CA LEU A 84 4.23 3.49 -2.45
C LEU A 84 4.49 2.15 -3.15
N ALA A 85 4.28 2.10 -4.47
CA ALA A 85 4.59 0.92 -5.29
C ALA A 85 6.07 0.57 -5.21
N ALA A 86 6.97 1.56 -5.28
CA ALA A 86 8.42 1.37 -5.12
C ALA A 86 8.77 0.75 -3.76
N ILE A 87 8.13 1.21 -2.67
CA ILE A 87 8.31 0.62 -1.33
C ILE A 87 7.82 -0.83 -1.31
N ALA A 88 6.62 -1.09 -1.82
CA ALA A 88 6.04 -2.43 -1.83
C ALA A 88 6.91 -3.41 -2.64
N LEU A 89 7.35 -3.01 -3.83
CA LEU A 89 8.25 -3.80 -4.69
C LEU A 89 9.61 -4.02 -4.03
N THR A 90 10.15 -3.02 -3.32
CA THR A 90 11.37 -3.19 -2.51
C THR A 90 11.18 -4.26 -1.44
N VAL A 91 10.06 -4.25 -0.71
CA VAL A 91 9.76 -5.25 0.31
C VAL A 91 9.64 -6.64 -0.32
N VAL A 92 8.89 -6.78 -1.42
CA VAL A 92 8.77 -8.06 -2.14
C VAL A 92 10.13 -8.58 -2.59
N PHE A 93 10.96 -7.71 -3.17
CA PHE A 93 12.33 -8.06 -3.57
C PHE A 93 13.15 -8.56 -2.38
N VAL A 94 13.12 -7.85 -1.25
CA VAL A 94 13.81 -8.26 -0.02
C VAL A 94 13.32 -9.62 0.48
N VAL A 95 12.01 -9.87 0.48
CA VAL A 95 11.43 -11.15 0.90
C VAL A 95 11.93 -12.30 0.01
N VAL A 96 11.94 -12.13 -1.31
CA VAL A 96 12.46 -13.13 -2.26
C VAL A 96 13.94 -13.42 -1.99
N MET A 97 14.73 -12.39 -1.72
CA MET A 97 16.15 -12.52 -1.39
C MET A 97 16.37 -13.22 -0.03
N LYS A 98 15.54 -12.92 0.98
CA LYS A 98 15.60 -13.58 2.29
C LYS A 98 15.30 -15.09 2.19
N LYS A 99 14.35 -15.48 1.34
CA LYS A 99 13.98 -16.88 1.08
C LYS A 99 15.01 -17.68 0.26
N GLY A 100 16.12 -17.06 -0.16
CA GLY A 100 17.13 -17.73 -0.98
C GLY A 100 16.69 -18.00 -2.43
N LEU A 101 15.56 -17.44 -2.87
CA LEU A 101 15.00 -17.62 -4.21
C LEU A 101 15.69 -16.72 -5.25
N PHE A 102 17.02 -16.69 -5.24
CA PHE A 102 17.83 -15.72 -6.01
C PHE A 102 17.57 -15.79 -7.52
N ARG A 103 17.30 -16.97 -8.07
CA ARG A 103 16.96 -17.16 -9.49
C ARG A 103 15.69 -16.42 -9.92
N TRP A 104 14.79 -16.12 -8.99
CA TRP A 104 13.51 -15.45 -9.24
C TRP A 104 13.53 -13.97 -8.84
N ALA A 105 14.64 -13.48 -8.26
CA ALA A 105 14.74 -12.11 -7.77
C ALA A 105 14.62 -11.05 -8.86
N TRP A 106 14.89 -11.41 -10.13
CA TRP A 106 14.71 -10.50 -11.27
C TRP A 106 13.24 -10.14 -11.51
N ILE A 107 12.28 -11.01 -11.13
CA ILE A 107 10.84 -10.78 -11.32
C ILE A 107 10.39 -9.52 -10.58
N PRO A 108 10.66 -9.35 -9.26
CA PRO A 108 10.37 -8.09 -8.58
C PRO A 108 11.40 -6.99 -8.86
N ALA A 109 12.67 -7.32 -9.18
CA ALA A 109 13.69 -6.30 -9.40
C ALA A 109 13.48 -5.47 -10.67
N LEU A 110 13.05 -6.10 -11.78
CA LEU A 110 12.83 -5.39 -13.04
C LEU A 110 11.74 -4.28 -12.92
N PRO A 111 10.51 -4.57 -12.46
CA PRO A 111 9.50 -3.54 -12.26
C PRO A 111 9.92 -2.53 -11.18
N LEU A 112 10.63 -2.95 -10.13
CA LEU A 112 11.15 -2.05 -9.10
C LEU A 112 12.10 -1.01 -9.69
N LEU A 113 13.09 -1.44 -10.47
CA LEU A 113 14.07 -0.53 -11.06
C LEU A 113 13.43 0.41 -12.08
N TRP A 114 12.48 -0.09 -12.85
CA TRP A 114 11.73 0.72 -13.82
C TRP A 114 10.88 1.80 -13.14
N ASP A 115 10.05 1.40 -12.16
CA ASP A 115 9.22 2.30 -11.37
C ASP A 115 10.07 3.35 -10.64
N LEU A 116 11.10 2.91 -9.92
CA LEU A 116 12.00 3.80 -9.21
C LEU A 116 12.69 4.79 -10.16
N PHE A 117 13.14 4.34 -11.33
CA PHE A 117 13.78 5.21 -12.31
C PHE A 117 12.83 6.30 -12.82
N ILE A 118 11.64 5.93 -13.29
CA ILE A 118 10.66 6.89 -13.83
C ILE A 118 10.21 7.87 -12.76
N THR A 119 9.88 7.37 -11.57
CA THR A 119 9.35 8.21 -10.49
C THR A 119 10.43 9.15 -9.94
N MET A 120 11.67 8.68 -9.79
CA MET A 120 12.78 9.54 -9.39
C MET A 120 13.13 10.56 -10.46
N TRP A 121 13.08 10.19 -11.74
CA TRP A 121 13.30 11.11 -12.85
C TRP A 121 12.22 12.20 -12.90
N ALA A 122 10.95 11.83 -12.76
CA ALA A 122 9.85 12.78 -12.67
C ALA A 122 9.98 13.70 -11.45
N SER A 123 10.33 13.15 -10.28
CA SER A 123 10.59 13.93 -9.06
C SER A 123 11.74 14.92 -9.26
N TRP A 124 12.82 14.49 -9.92
CA TRP A 124 13.94 15.36 -10.26
C TRP A 124 13.50 16.53 -11.14
N GLN A 125 12.74 16.27 -12.21
CA GLN A 125 12.20 17.34 -13.05
C GLN A 125 11.27 18.28 -12.28
N LYS A 126 10.41 17.74 -11.41
CA LYS A 126 9.48 18.53 -10.60
C LYS A 126 10.20 19.41 -9.56
N ILE A 127 11.35 18.98 -9.06
CA ILE A 127 12.14 19.74 -8.08
C ILE A 127 13.06 20.74 -8.79
N PHE A 128 13.81 20.33 -9.81
CA PHE A 128 14.91 21.14 -10.35
C PHE A 128 14.62 21.82 -11.70
N SER A 129 13.48 21.54 -12.36
CA SER A 129 13.21 22.16 -13.65
C SER A 129 13.01 23.68 -13.52
N PRO A 130 13.66 24.49 -14.36
CA PRO A 130 13.47 25.95 -14.39
C PRO A 130 12.15 26.36 -15.05
N ASN A 131 11.44 25.43 -15.70
CA ASN A 131 10.17 25.72 -16.38
C ASN A 131 9.02 25.77 -15.34
N PRO A 132 8.32 26.91 -15.18
CA PRO A 132 7.19 27.03 -14.24
C PRO A 132 6.03 26.06 -14.50
N SER A 133 5.87 25.53 -15.70
CA SER A 133 4.87 24.50 -16.00
C SER A 133 5.24 23.11 -15.45
N LEU A 134 6.52 22.90 -15.15
CA LEU A 134 7.05 21.62 -14.71
C LEU A 134 7.50 21.66 -13.24
N GLY A 135 8.34 22.63 -12.87
CA GLY A 135 9.02 22.70 -11.58
C GLY A 135 8.23 23.42 -10.50
N TYR A 136 8.14 22.84 -9.30
CA TYR A 136 7.44 23.43 -8.15
C TYR A 136 8.06 24.76 -7.71
N TRP A 137 9.40 24.82 -7.62
CA TRP A 137 10.11 26.03 -7.20
C TRP A 137 10.09 27.11 -8.29
N ALA A 138 10.15 26.74 -9.57
CA ALA A 138 10.00 27.66 -10.68
C ALA A 138 8.60 28.30 -10.71
N LEU A 139 7.55 27.49 -10.49
CA LEU A 139 6.18 27.98 -10.38
C LEU A 139 6.00 28.91 -9.18
N ASN A 140 6.58 28.55 -8.04
CA ASN A 140 6.58 29.37 -6.84
C ASN A 140 7.22 30.75 -7.09
N ALA A 141 8.43 30.76 -7.67
CA ALA A 141 9.14 31.99 -7.98
C ALA A 141 8.36 32.87 -8.97
N ALA A 142 7.77 32.28 -10.00
CA ALA A 142 6.92 32.98 -10.96
C ALA A 142 5.66 33.57 -10.32
N ALA A 143 5.00 32.83 -9.43
CA ALA A 143 3.83 33.31 -8.68
C ALA A 143 4.19 34.49 -7.75
N ARG A 144 5.33 34.41 -7.04
CA ARG A 144 5.83 35.51 -6.20
C ARG A 144 6.16 36.76 -7.02
N ALA A 145 6.76 36.58 -8.20
CA ALA A 145 7.06 37.69 -9.11
C ALA A 145 5.77 38.33 -9.66
N ALA A 146 4.76 37.53 -10.01
CA ALA A 146 3.46 38.04 -10.45
C ALA A 146 2.77 38.84 -9.34
N LYS A 147 2.79 38.35 -8.09
CA LYS A 147 2.28 39.07 -6.92
C LYS A 147 2.99 40.41 -6.72
N ALA A 148 4.33 40.43 -6.81
CA ALA A 148 5.12 41.64 -6.66
C ALA A 148 4.81 42.70 -7.74
N LYS A 149 4.38 42.27 -8.93
CA LYS A 149 3.94 43.15 -10.03
C LYS A 149 2.48 43.61 -9.90
N GLY A 150 1.79 43.27 -8.82
CA GLY A 150 0.38 43.61 -8.61
C GLY A 150 -0.58 42.85 -9.54
N ALA A 151 -0.17 41.69 -10.05
CA ALA A 151 -1.03 40.89 -10.93
C ALA A 151 -2.32 40.49 -10.22
N GLN A 152 -3.45 40.64 -10.92
CA GLN A 152 -4.77 40.24 -10.43
C GLN A 152 -5.03 38.74 -10.63
N THR A 153 -4.32 38.12 -11.58
CA THR A 153 -4.45 36.71 -11.96
C THR A 153 -3.07 36.11 -12.24
N PHE A 154 -2.93 34.80 -12.03
CA PHE A 154 -1.69 34.06 -12.36
C PHE A 154 -1.99 32.57 -12.60
N SER A 155 -1.73 32.09 -13.82
CA SER A 155 -2.04 30.71 -14.20
C SER A 155 -3.52 30.40 -13.93
N THR A 156 -3.82 29.41 -13.09
CA THR A 156 -5.19 29.04 -12.71
C THR A 156 -5.81 30.01 -11.68
N ALA A 157 -5.01 30.86 -11.02
CA ALA A 157 -5.47 31.83 -10.03
C ALA A 157 -6.16 33.05 -10.67
N LYS A 158 -7.39 33.32 -10.24
CA LYS A 158 -8.28 34.39 -10.69
C LYS A 158 -8.36 35.57 -9.72
N SER A 159 -7.74 35.48 -8.54
CA SER A 159 -7.69 36.58 -7.57
C SER A 159 -6.31 36.72 -6.90
N PRO A 160 -5.96 37.89 -6.33
CA PRO A 160 -4.71 38.07 -5.60
C PRO A 160 -4.54 37.13 -4.41
N HIS A 161 -5.62 36.82 -3.70
CA HIS A 161 -5.61 35.83 -2.61
C HIS A 161 -5.26 34.43 -3.13
N GLU A 162 -5.81 34.06 -4.27
CA GLU A 162 -5.52 32.79 -4.93
C GLU A 162 -4.06 32.65 -5.38
N ILE A 163 -3.39 33.76 -5.73
CA ILE A 163 -1.94 33.76 -6.02
C ILE A 163 -1.14 33.38 -4.76
N ASP A 164 -1.55 33.85 -3.57
CA ASP A 164 -0.92 33.45 -2.31
C ASP A 164 -1.12 31.97 -1.99
N MET A 165 -2.27 31.41 -2.34
CA MET A 165 -2.50 29.98 -2.24
C MET A 165 -1.54 29.21 -3.13
N VAL A 166 -1.38 29.60 -4.40
CA VAL A 166 -0.41 28.97 -5.33
C VAL A 166 1.00 29.00 -4.76
N ILE A 167 1.43 30.11 -4.16
CA ILE A 167 2.76 30.22 -3.53
C ILE A 167 2.89 29.24 -2.36
N ARG A 168 1.94 29.24 -1.42
CA ARG A 168 1.98 28.31 -0.27
C ARG A 168 1.98 26.86 -0.73
N ASN A 169 1.09 26.55 -1.64
CA ASN A 169 0.79 25.21 -2.10
C ASN A 169 1.98 24.62 -2.88
N THR A 170 2.60 25.38 -3.78
CA THR A 170 3.81 24.94 -4.51
C THR A 170 5.02 24.76 -3.59
N ALA A 171 5.16 25.57 -2.54
CA ALA A 171 6.22 25.40 -1.55
C ALA A 171 6.03 24.11 -0.72
N VAL A 172 4.79 23.85 -0.28
CA VAL A 172 4.43 22.63 0.46
C VAL A 172 4.65 21.40 -0.42
N GLN A 173 4.19 21.41 -1.67
CA GLN A 173 4.41 20.32 -2.62
C GLN A 173 5.89 20.07 -2.91
N GLY A 174 6.66 21.12 -3.19
CA GLY A 174 8.09 21.00 -3.45
C GLY A 174 8.83 20.36 -2.27
N THR A 175 8.51 20.80 -1.06
CA THR A 175 9.11 20.26 0.17
C THR A 175 8.70 18.80 0.41
N LEU A 176 7.40 18.49 0.33
CA LEU A 176 6.89 17.12 0.50
C LEU A 176 7.47 16.16 -0.55
N SER A 177 7.59 16.60 -1.79
CA SER A 177 8.17 15.80 -2.88
C SER A 177 9.61 15.41 -2.57
N ILE A 178 10.42 16.33 -2.02
CA ILE A 178 11.81 16.04 -1.62
C ILE A 178 11.83 15.02 -0.48
N LEU A 179 10.99 15.23 0.55
CA LEU A 179 10.91 14.33 1.70
C LEU A 179 10.51 12.90 1.29
N TYR A 180 9.49 12.75 0.46
CA TYR A 180 9.05 11.43 0.00
C TYR A 180 10.08 10.74 -0.90
N ALA A 181 10.70 11.47 -1.84
CA ALA A 181 11.74 10.91 -2.68
C ALA A 181 12.94 10.43 -1.85
N ALA A 182 13.37 11.22 -0.86
CA ALA A 182 14.44 10.84 0.07
C ALA A 182 14.07 9.60 0.89
N LEU A 183 12.85 9.54 1.44
CA LEU A 183 12.36 8.40 2.21
C LEU A 183 12.37 7.10 1.37
N VAL A 184 11.85 7.15 0.14
CA VAL A 184 11.84 5.97 -0.75
C VAL A 184 13.26 5.52 -1.07
N LEU A 185 14.17 6.45 -1.36
CA LEU A 185 15.58 6.10 -1.58
C LEU A 185 16.21 5.45 -0.35
N ILE A 186 15.95 5.95 0.86
CA ILE A 186 16.45 5.34 2.10
C ILE A 186 15.93 3.92 2.24
N VAL A 187 14.62 3.70 2.07
CA VAL A 187 13.99 2.37 2.16
C VAL A 187 14.58 1.42 1.11
N PHE A 188 14.74 1.90 -0.12
CA PHE A 188 15.36 1.12 -1.20
C PHE A 188 16.81 0.74 -0.87
N LEU A 189 17.64 1.68 -0.40
CA LEU A 189 19.04 1.41 -0.01
C LEU A 189 19.13 0.41 1.16
N ILE A 190 18.26 0.53 2.16
CA ILE A 190 18.15 -0.45 3.25
C ILE A 190 17.76 -1.82 2.70
N GLY A 191 16.77 -1.86 1.80
CA GLY A 191 16.34 -3.09 1.14
C GLY A 191 17.47 -3.76 0.36
N VAL A 192 18.24 -3.00 -0.42
CA VAL A 192 19.42 -3.48 -1.13
C VAL A 192 20.47 -4.01 -0.16
N ALA A 193 20.76 -3.30 0.93
CA ALA A 193 21.72 -3.76 1.94
C ALA A 193 21.30 -5.10 2.58
N ILE A 194 20.01 -5.26 2.89
CA ILE A 194 19.45 -6.50 3.42
C ILE A 194 19.51 -7.61 2.36
N ALA A 195 19.17 -7.32 1.10
CA ALA A 195 19.23 -8.26 -0.01
C ALA A 195 20.66 -8.78 -0.25
N ILE A 196 21.67 -7.90 -0.24
CA ILE A 196 23.09 -8.27 -0.35
C ILE A 196 23.51 -9.15 0.82
N LYS A 197 23.07 -8.80 2.04
CA LYS A 197 23.34 -9.60 3.24
C LYS A 197 22.71 -10.99 3.14
N ALA A 198 21.48 -11.09 2.63
CA ALA A 198 20.80 -12.37 2.41
C ALA A 198 21.52 -13.22 1.35
N PHE A 199 21.92 -12.61 0.23
CA PHE A 199 22.68 -13.28 -0.81
C PHE A 199 24.00 -13.86 -0.28
N ARG A 200 24.78 -13.06 0.46
CA ARG A 200 26.06 -13.51 1.04
C ARG A 200 25.93 -14.64 2.06
N LYS A 201 24.78 -14.72 2.74
CA LYS A 201 24.50 -15.76 3.75
C LYS A 201 23.74 -16.97 3.19
N GLY A 202 23.41 -16.97 1.90
CA GLY A 202 22.58 -18.02 1.29
C GLY A 202 21.12 -18.00 1.76
N GLY A 203 20.66 -16.90 2.36
CA GLY A 203 19.34 -16.74 2.99
C GLY A 203 19.41 -15.99 4.31
N LEU A 204 18.26 -15.56 4.83
CA LEU A 204 18.11 -15.02 6.19
C LEU A 204 16.93 -15.71 6.88
N PRO A 205 16.91 -15.75 8.22
CA PRO A 205 15.80 -16.34 8.97
C PRO A 205 14.46 -15.76 8.50
N ASP A 206 13.55 -16.66 8.13
CA ASP A 206 12.16 -16.36 7.88
C ASP A 206 11.38 -16.40 9.20
N ALA A 207 10.17 -15.84 9.17
CA ALA A 207 9.23 -15.87 10.27
C ALA A 207 8.09 -16.85 9.97
N GLU A 208 8.26 -17.70 8.94
CA GLU A 208 7.27 -18.70 8.56
C GLU A 208 7.30 -19.83 9.60
N ALA A 209 6.13 -20.28 10.01
CA ALA A 209 6.03 -21.47 10.85
C ALA A 209 6.54 -22.68 10.05
N GLU A 210 7.16 -23.62 10.75
CA GLU A 210 7.67 -24.84 10.13
C GLU A 210 6.54 -25.55 9.36
N GLY A 211 6.80 -25.89 8.10
CA GLY A 211 5.80 -26.48 7.22
C GLY A 211 5.36 -27.84 7.73
N VAL A 212 4.16 -27.91 8.31
CA VAL A 212 3.57 -29.19 8.72
C VAL A 212 2.96 -29.84 7.47
N ALA A 213 3.35 -31.09 7.20
CA ALA A 213 2.78 -31.84 6.09
C ALA A 213 1.25 -31.92 6.22
N SER A 214 0.54 -31.56 5.15
CA SER A 214 -0.92 -31.60 5.11
C SER A 214 -1.40 -33.03 5.35
N LYS A 215 -2.37 -33.18 6.26
CA LYS A 215 -3.13 -34.44 6.44
C LYS A 215 -4.27 -34.58 5.43
N ILE A 216 -4.41 -33.61 4.53
CA ILE A 216 -5.44 -33.47 3.51
C ILE A 216 -4.77 -33.57 2.14
N PHE A 217 -5.35 -34.34 1.23
CA PHE A 217 -4.87 -34.46 -0.14
C PHE A 217 -5.65 -33.47 -0.99
N ALA A 218 -4.93 -32.52 -1.57
CA ALA A 218 -5.45 -31.60 -2.55
C ALA A 218 -4.59 -31.71 -3.83
N PRO A 219 -5.20 -31.64 -5.01
CA PRO A 219 -4.46 -31.56 -6.26
C PRO A 219 -3.53 -30.35 -6.26
N THR A 220 -2.40 -30.45 -6.94
CA THR A 220 -1.42 -29.35 -7.07
C THR A 220 -1.89 -28.20 -7.96
N SER A 221 -2.99 -28.39 -8.70
CA SER A 221 -3.57 -27.43 -9.65
C SER A 221 -5.10 -27.36 -9.51
N PHE A 222 -5.73 -26.41 -10.20
CA PHE A 222 -7.19 -26.27 -10.26
C PHE A 222 -7.89 -27.47 -10.89
N VAL A 223 -7.18 -28.24 -11.73
CA VAL A 223 -7.70 -29.47 -12.36
C VAL A 223 -6.81 -30.64 -11.93
N PRO A 224 -7.39 -31.69 -11.31
CA PRO A 224 -6.63 -32.87 -10.91
C PRO A 224 -6.10 -33.62 -12.14
N THR A 225 -4.82 -33.95 -12.13
CA THR A 225 -4.21 -34.85 -13.10
C THR A 225 -4.75 -36.27 -12.94
N LYS A 226 -4.57 -37.14 -13.95
CA LYS A 226 -5.01 -38.54 -13.88
C LYS A 226 -4.36 -39.28 -12.69
N LEU A 227 -3.06 -39.06 -12.50
CA LEU A 227 -2.30 -39.64 -11.39
C LEU A 227 -2.84 -39.19 -10.03
N GLU A 228 -3.17 -37.90 -9.88
CA GLU A 228 -3.74 -37.38 -8.62
C GLU A 228 -5.16 -37.93 -8.35
N LYS A 229 -5.93 -38.26 -9.39
CA LYS A 229 -7.24 -38.93 -9.23
C LYS A 229 -7.09 -40.38 -8.78
N GLU A 230 -6.09 -41.09 -9.31
CA GLU A 230 -5.76 -42.46 -8.91
C GLU A 230 -5.29 -42.49 -7.46
N VAL A 231 -4.39 -41.59 -7.06
CA VAL A 231 -3.93 -41.46 -5.67
C VAL A 231 -5.09 -41.11 -4.73
N LEU A 232 -6.00 -40.22 -5.12
CA LEU A 232 -7.20 -39.92 -4.34
C LEU A 232 -8.09 -41.15 -4.16
N ALA A 233 -8.26 -41.96 -5.21
CA ALA A 233 -9.05 -43.19 -5.16
C ALA A 233 -8.41 -44.26 -4.26
N GLU A 234 -7.09 -44.41 -4.31
CA GLU A 234 -6.33 -45.29 -3.41
C GLU A 234 -6.46 -44.85 -1.94
N TRP A 235 -6.42 -43.54 -1.68
CA TRP A 235 -6.62 -42.98 -0.35
C TRP A 235 -8.03 -43.22 0.20
N GLN A 236 -9.05 -43.05 -0.64
CA GLN A 236 -10.43 -43.37 -0.30
C GLN A 236 -10.61 -44.87 -0.04
N ALA A 237 -10.01 -45.73 -0.86
CA ALA A 237 -10.05 -47.18 -0.68
C ALA A 237 -9.35 -47.65 0.61
N ALA A 238 -8.32 -46.92 1.07
CA ALA A 238 -7.65 -47.15 2.34
C ALA A 238 -8.44 -46.68 3.57
N GLY A 239 -9.64 -46.11 3.39
CA GLY A 239 -10.49 -45.61 4.48
C GLY A 239 -9.97 -44.35 5.15
N LEU A 240 -8.99 -43.66 4.54
CA LEU A 240 -8.47 -42.38 5.02
C LEU A 240 -9.36 -41.25 4.51
N ASN A 241 -9.78 -40.34 5.38
CA ASN A 241 -10.58 -39.19 4.96
C ASN A 241 -9.68 -38.15 4.26
N PRO A 242 -9.82 -37.95 2.93
CA PRO A 242 -8.95 -37.05 2.19
C PRO A 242 -9.13 -35.57 2.56
N PHE A 243 -10.23 -35.23 3.25
CA PHE A 243 -10.63 -33.87 3.60
C PHE A 243 -10.39 -33.51 5.08
N GLY A 244 -9.86 -34.45 5.88
CA GLY A 244 -9.69 -34.30 7.32
C GLY A 244 -11.01 -34.47 8.10
N ASP A 245 -10.91 -34.56 9.43
CA ASP A 245 -12.06 -34.64 10.35
C ASP A 245 -13.08 -33.53 10.02
N ASP A 246 -14.38 -33.88 9.95
CA ASP A 246 -15.58 -33.12 9.48
C ASP A 246 -15.68 -31.61 9.84
N ARG A 247 -14.69 -30.79 9.46
CA ARG A 247 -14.57 -29.39 9.88
C ARG A 247 -14.30 -28.42 8.74
N LEU A 248 -14.54 -28.83 7.49
CA LEU A 248 -14.55 -27.88 6.36
C LEU A 248 -15.99 -27.39 6.16
N PRO A 249 -16.36 -26.20 6.69
CA PRO A 249 -17.69 -25.64 6.48
C PRO A 249 -17.90 -25.37 4.98
N GLY A 250 -18.84 -26.09 4.37
CA GLY A 250 -19.32 -25.82 3.01
C GLY A 250 -19.38 -27.01 2.04
N MET A 251 -18.88 -28.20 2.39
CA MET A 251 -18.93 -29.37 1.47
C MET A 251 -20.13 -30.31 1.66
N HIS A 252 -21.15 -29.92 2.43
CA HIS A 252 -22.36 -30.73 2.65
C HIS A 252 -23.32 -30.82 1.45
N HIS A 253 -23.00 -30.20 0.30
CA HIS A 253 -23.92 -30.15 -0.83
C HIS A 253 -23.84 -31.35 -1.79
N ALA A 254 -22.78 -32.17 -1.73
CA ALA A 254 -22.65 -33.32 -2.64
C ALA A 254 -23.39 -34.57 -2.13
N SER A 255 -23.49 -34.78 -0.81
CA SER A 255 -24.13 -35.98 -0.24
C SER A 255 -25.65 -35.90 -0.17
N GLN A 256 -26.24 -34.70 -0.16
CA GLN A 256 -27.69 -34.53 -0.17
C GLN A 256 -28.35 -34.83 -1.53
N GLN A 257 -27.61 -34.72 -2.64
CA GLN A 257 -28.19 -35.03 -3.96
C GLN A 257 -28.34 -36.53 -4.20
N GLN A 258 -27.48 -37.37 -3.62
CA GLN A 258 -27.62 -38.83 -3.72
C GLN A 258 -28.75 -39.37 -2.83
N THR A 259 -28.95 -38.82 -1.63
CA THR A 259 -30.02 -39.25 -0.71
C THR A 259 -31.42 -38.89 -1.23
N VAL A 260 -31.58 -37.75 -1.90
CA VAL A 260 -32.88 -37.34 -2.49
C VAL A 260 -33.24 -38.15 -3.74
N GLN A 261 -32.26 -38.79 -4.39
CA GLN A 261 -32.50 -39.66 -5.55
C GLN A 261 -32.94 -41.07 -5.13
N GLU A 262 -32.36 -41.64 -4.08
CA GLU A 262 -32.80 -42.93 -3.51
C GLU A 262 -34.19 -42.87 -2.87
N GLU A 263 -34.56 -41.75 -2.24
CA GLU A 263 -35.88 -41.59 -1.60
C GLU A 263 -37.05 -41.42 -2.60
N LYS A 264 -36.74 -41.20 -3.89
CA LYS A 264 -37.74 -41.16 -4.98
C LYS A 264 -37.87 -42.47 -5.75
N GLU A 265 -36.99 -43.44 -5.51
CA GLU A 265 -37.03 -44.77 -6.12
C GLU A 265 -37.58 -45.87 -5.17
N LEU A 266 -38.00 -45.48 -3.95
CA LEU A 266 -38.78 -46.29 -3.00
C LEU A 266 -40.25 -45.82 -2.95
#